data_AF-A0A2G1Y6H5-F1
#
_entry.id   AF-A0A2G1Y6H5-F1
#
_cell.length_a   1.000
_cell.length_b   1.000
_cell.length_c   1.000
_cell.angle_alpha   90.00
_cell.angle_beta   90.00
_cell.angle_gamma   90.00
#
_symmetry.space_group_name_H-M   'P 1'
#
loop_
_entity.id
_entity.type
_entity.pdbx_description
1 polymer ?
#
loop_
_entity_poly.entity_id
_entity_poly.type
_entity_poly.pdbx_seq_one_letter_code
_entity_poly.pdbx_strand_id
1 'polypeptide(L)'
;VLDVVVQTRRNRKAALRLIRKLLKNQGVKPERIVTDRLASYGAALRDIGLSGLQDVGGRKNNIAECSHVPIRRRERKAQRFRSIRSAQRVLSAYGQIYNLFNTRRHPTSRKTMKFLRNLAMTSWDIATSTGTR
;
A
#
# COMPACT_ATOMS: atom_id res chain seq x y z
N VAL A 1 1.85 3.09 2.88
CA VAL A 1 0.91 2.10 2.30
C VAL A 1 1.70 1.15 1.44
N LEU A 2 1.58 -0.16 1.68
CA LEU A 2 2.33 -1.15 0.89
C LEU A 2 1.84 -1.19 -0.56
N ASP A 3 0.53 -1.27 -0.78
CA ASP A 3 -0.07 -1.17 -2.10
C ASP A 3 -1.58 -0.90 -2.01
N VAL A 4 -2.21 -0.52 -3.12
CA VAL A 4 -3.67 -0.39 -3.27
C VAL A 4 -4.12 -1.12 -4.52
N VAL A 5 -5.13 -1.97 -4.38
CA VAL A 5 -5.79 -2.64 -5.51
C VAL A 5 -7.29 -2.37 -5.44
N VAL A 6 -7.81 -1.72 -6.49
CA VAL A 6 -9.24 -1.41 -6.62
C VAL A 6 -9.93 -2.56 -7.35
N GLN A 7 -10.97 -3.11 -6.73
CA GLN A 7 -11.75 -4.23 -7.23
C GLN A 7 -13.23 -4.01 -6.93
N THR A 8 -14.10 -4.53 -7.79
CA THR A 8 -15.55 -4.51 -7.60
C THR A 8 -16.01 -5.38 -6.43
N ARG A 9 -15.34 -6.52 -6.22
CA ARG A 9 -15.71 -7.52 -5.21
C ARG A 9 -14.50 -7.94 -4.39
N ARG A 10 -14.73 -8.23 -3.10
CA ARG A 10 -13.76 -8.85 -2.20
C ARG A 10 -13.91 -10.38 -2.31
N ASN A 11 -13.15 -11.00 -3.21
CA ASN A 11 -13.19 -12.44 -3.44
C ASN A 11 -11.78 -13.06 -3.45
N ARG A 12 -11.70 -14.39 -3.55
CA ARG A 12 -10.42 -15.12 -3.59
C ARG A 12 -9.48 -14.61 -4.69
N LYS A 13 -9.98 -14.45 -5.92
CA LYS A 13 -9.20 -13.96 -7.07
C LYS A 13 -8.62 -12.57 -6.79
N ALA A 14 -9.42 -11.74 -6.14
CA ALA A 14 -9.07 -10.40 -5.74
C ALA A 14 -7.91 -10.37 -4.72
N ALA A 15 -8.06 -11.15 -3.65
CA ALA A 15 -7.05 -11.32 -2.61
C ALA A 15 -5.75 -11.90 -3.17
N LEU A 16 -5.84 -12.94 -4.00
CA LEU A 16 -4.68 -13.56 -4.64
C LEU A 16 -3.88 -12.57 -5.50
N ARG A 17 -4.56 -11.73 -6.27
CA ARG A 17 -3.92 -10.68 -7.07
C ARG A 17 -3.19 -9.67 -6.20
N LEU A 18 -3.79 -9.24 -5.09
CA LEU A 18 -3.17 -8.32 -4.14
C LEU A 18 -1.92 -8.94 -3.50
N ILE A 19 -2.02 -10.17 -2.99
CA ILE A 19 -0.92 -10.86 -2.32
C ILE A 19 0.28 -11.06 -3.26
N ARG A 20 0.04 -11.55 -4.49
CA ARG A 20 1.11 -11.71 -5.49
C ARG A 20 1.80 -10.39 -5.82
N LYS A 21 1.02 -9.32 -5.97
CA LYS A 21 1.56 -7.98 -6.22
C LYS A 21 2.42 -7.49 -5.06
N LEU A 22 1.97 -7.69 -3.82
CA LEU A 22 2.72 -7.33 -2.62
C LEU A 22 4.04 -8.10 -2.51
N LEU A 23 4.01 -9.44 -2.67
CA LEU A 23 5.22 -10.26 -2.62
C LEU A 23 6.24 -9.85 -3.69
N LYS A 24 5.77 -9.59 -4.91
CA LYS A 24 6.63 -9.12 -6.01
C LYS A 24 7.25 -7.75 -5.71
N ASN A 25 6.44 -6.80 -5.23
CA ASN A 25 6.89 -5.42 -5.04
C ASN A 25 7.79 -5.25 -3.81
N GLN A 26 7.59 -6.05 -2.76
CA GLN A 26 8.42 -5.98 -1.56
C GLN A 26 9.74 -6.75 -1.73
N GLY A 27 9.76 -7.81 -2.55
CA GLY A 27 10.98 -8.58 -2.78
C GLY A 27 11.51 -9.33 -1.55
N VAL A 28 10.71 -9.42 -0.47
CA VAL A 28 11.08 -10.07 0.79
C VAL A 28 10.19 -11.27 1.03
N LYS A 29 10.78 -12.39 1.48
CA LYS A 29 10.04 -13.57 1.92
C LYS A 29 9.40 -13.28 3.30
N PRO A 30 8.06 -13.27 3.42
CA PRO A 30 7.43 -12.99 4.69
C PRO A 30 7.58 -14.18 5.65
N GLU A 31 7.79 -13.88 6.93
CA GLU A 31 7.67 -14.86 8.03
C GLU A 31 6.23 -14.94 8.56
N ARG A 32 5.45 -13.87 8.35
CA ARG A 32 4.06 -13.77 8.82
C ARG A 32 3.27 -12.85 7.89
N ILE A 33 2.04 -13.25 7.58
CA ILE A 33 1.09 -12.48 6.77
C ILE A 33 -0.14 -12.17 7.62
N VAL A 34 -0.19 -10.94 8.14
CA VAL A 34 -1.30 -10.47 8.95
C VAL A 34 -2.45 -10.00 8.06
N THR A 35 -3.61 -10.62 8.17
CA THR A 35 -4.81 -10.29 7.37
C THR A 35 -6.04 -10.14 8.28
N ASP A 36 -7.15 -9.64 7.71
CA ASP A 36 -8.45 -9.73 8.38
C ASP A 36 -8.98 -11.18 8.35
N ARG A 37 -10.14 -11.43 8.96
CA ARG A 37 -10.76 -12.76 9.03
C ARG A 37 -11.55 -13.14 7.77
N LEU A 38 -11.41 -12.43 6.64
CA LEU A 38 -12.12 -12.80 5.42
C LEU A 38 -11.58 -14.11 4.82
N ALA A 39 -12.48 -15.07 4.58
CA ALA A 39 -12.14 -16.38 4.02
C ALA A 39 -11.41 -16.30 2.66
N SER A 40 -11.58 -15.22 1.91
CA SER A 40 -10.88 -14.99 0.64
C SER A 40 -9.36 -14.95 0.79
N TYR A 41 -8.83 -14.44 1.91
CA TYR A 41 -7.38 -14.40 2.13
C TYR A 41 -6.82 -15.78 2.43
N GLY A 42 -7.46 -16.56 3.30
CA GLY A 42 -7.03 -17.94 3.59
C GLY A 42 -7.06 -18.81 2.34
N ALA A 43 -8.12 -18.69 1.53
CA ALA A 43 -8.20 -19.40 0.25
C ALA A 43 -7.09 -18.97 -0.72
N ALA A 44 -6.80 -17.67 -0.82
CA ALA A 44 -5.74 -17.16 -1.69
C ALA A 44 -4.33 -17.57 -1.23
N LEU A 45 -4.08 -17.61 0.09
CA LEU A 45 -2.80 -18.04 0.65
C LEU A 45 -2.57 -19.54 0.47
N ARG A 46 -3.63 -20.34 0.57
CA ARG A 46 -3.58 -21.77 0.24
C ARG A 46 -3.21 -22.01 -1.22
N ASP A 47 -3.78 -21.23 -2.16
CA ASP A 47 -3.46 -21.33 -3.59
C ASP A 47 -1.98 -21.05 -3.93
N ILE A 48 -1.23 -20.40 -3.02
CA ILE A 48 0.20 -20.09 -3.20
C ILE A 48 1.10 -20.77 -2.16
N GLY A 49 0.58 -21.74 -1.40
CA GLY A 49 1.36 -22.50 -0.43
C GLY A 49 1.82 -21.72 0.81
N LEU A 50 1.17 -20.58 1.13
CA LEU A 50 1.53 -19.72 2.27
C LEU A 50 0.47 -19.70 3.38
N SER A 51 -0.42 -20.70 3.42
CA SER A 51 -1.49 -20.80 4.43
C SER A 51 -0.96 -20.80 5.86
N GLY A 52 0.18 -21.47 6.11
CA GLY A 52 0.80 -21.55 7.44
C GLY A 52 1.37 -20.22 7.95
N LEU A 53 1.55 -19.22 7.08
CA LEU A 53 2.03 -17.90 7.47
C LEU A 53 0.90 -16.94 7.85
N GLN A 54 -0.36 -17.33 7.63
CA GLN A 54 -1.50 -16.46 7.88
C GLN A 54 -1.69 -16.26 9.39
N ASP A 55 -1.62 -15.00 9.83
CA ASP A 55 -1.96 -14.62 11.19
C ASP A 55 -3.21 -13.74 11.17
N VAL A 56 -4.23 -14.14 11.96
CA VAL A 56 -5.52 -13.45 12.05
C VAL A 56 -5.90 -13.20 13.50
N GLY A 57 -6.74 -12.19 13.72
CA GLY A 57 -7.37 -11.91 15.00
C GLY A 57 -6.81 -10.70 15.74
N GLY A 58 -7.48 -10.36 16.85
CA GLY A 58 -7.20 -9.18 17.65
C GLY A 58 -7.18 -7.90 16.81
N ARG A 59 -6.24 -7.01 17.16
CA ARG A 59 -5.99 -5.72 16.49
C ARG A 59 -4.75 -5.76 15.59
N LYS A 60 -4.33 -6.96 15.15
CA LYS A 60 -3.05 -7.18 14.47
C LYS A 60 -2.97 -6.47 13.11
N ASN A 61 -4.08 -6.38 12.38
CA ASN A 61 -4.13 -5.68 11.10
C ASN A 61 -4.27 -4.14 11.23
N ASN A 62 -4.30 -3.58 12.45
CA ASN A 62 -4.48 -2.14 12.66
C ASN A 62 -3.40 -1.30 11.97
N ILE A 63 -2.16 -1.80 11.89
CA ILE A 63 -1.08 -1.07 11.20
C ILE A 63 -1.41 -0.93 9.72
N ALA A 64 -1.85 -2.02 9.08
CA ALA A 64 -2.27 -1.99 7.69
C ALA A 64 -3.47 -1.04 7.50
N GLU A 65 -4.51 -1.17 8.34
CA GLU A 65 -5.69 -0.32 8.29
C GLU A 65 -5.36 1.17 8.46
N CYS A 66 -4.58 1.52 9.49
CA CYS A 66 -4.13 2.89 9.74
C CYS A 66 -3.31 3.44 8.57
N SER A 67 -2.48 2.60 7.94
CA SER A 67 -1.68 3.03 6.79
C SER A 67 -2.54 3.51 5.62
N HIS A 68 -3.74 2.95 5.43
CA HIS A 68 -4.66 3.31 4.34
C HIS A 68 -5.48 4.57 4.62
N VAL A 69 -5.55 5.06 5.86
CA VAL A 69 -6.39 6.23 6.22
C VAL A 69 -6.10 7.47 5.37
N PRO A 70 -4.84 7.87 5.11
CA PRO A 70 -4.53 9.04 4.28
C PRO A 70 -5.05 8.90 2.84
N ILE A 71 -4.91 7.70 2.25
CA ILE A 71 -5.41 7.42 0.89
C ILE A 71 -6.94 7.46 0.88
N ARG A 72 -7.61 6.82 1.86
CA ARG A 72 -9.07 6.86 1.99
C ARG A 72 -9.60 8.29 2.14
N ARG A 73 -8.89 9.17 2.86
CA ARG A 73 -9.27 10.59 2.96
C ARG A 73 -9.19 11.31 1.62
N ARG A 74 -8.13 11.07 0.83
CA ARG A 74 -7.99 11.64 -0.52
C ARG A 74 -9.03 11.10 -1.48
N GLU A 75 -9.27 9.79 -1.45
CA GLU A 75 -10.29 9.11 -2.25
C GLU A 75 -11.69 9.70 -2.02
N ARG A 76 -12.12 9.85 -0.76
CA ARG A 76 -13.41 10.46 -0.43
C ARG A 76 -13.51 11.91 -0.90
N LYS A 77 -12.42 12.69 -0.79
CA LYS A 77 -12.38 14.08 -1.28
C LYS A 77 -12.51 14.18 -2.80
N ALA A 78 -12.13 13.15 -3.55
CA ALA A 78 -12.29 13.10 -4.99
C ALA A 78 -13.75 12.86 -5.44
N GLN A 79 -14.69 12.61 -4.51
CA GLN A 79 -16.13 12.50 -4.77
C GLN A 79 -16.51 11.52 -5.89
N ARG A 80 -15.90 10.32 -5.86
CA ARG A 80 -16.04 9.20 -6.83
C ARG A 80 -15.15 9.33 -8.06
N PHE A 81 -14.92 8.18 -8.70
CA PHE A 81 -14.19 8.06 -9.95
C PHE A 81 -15.09 7.54 -11.06
N ARG A 82 -14.89 8.03 -12.28
CA ARG A 82 -15.65 7.61 -13.47
C ARG A 82 -15.42 6.14 -13.85
N SER A 83 -14.30 5.54 -13.44
CA SER A 83 -14.00 4.13 -13.65
C SER A 83 -13.02 3.57 -12.62
N ILE A 84 -13.00 2.24 -12.48
CA ILE A 84 -12.02 1.52 -11.63
C ILE A 84 -10.59 1.80 -12.09
N ARG A 85 -10.35 1.86 -13.41
CA ARG A 85 -9.03 2.16 -13.97
C ARG A 85 -8.56 3.55 -13.56
N SER A 86 -9.45 4.55 -13.62
CA SER A 86 -9.16 5.91 -13.17
C SER A 86 -8.85 5.95 -11.68
N ALA A 87 -9.68 5.28 -10.86
CA ALA A 87 -9.46 5.17 -9.42
C ALA A 87 -8.10 4.52 -9.12
N GLN A 88 -7.79 3.41 -9.78
CA GLN A 88 -6.55 2.68 -9.59
C GLN A 88 -5.33 3.55 -9.90
N ARG A 89 -5.32 4.28 -11.03
CA ARG A 89 -4.22 5.18 -11.40
C ARG A 89 -3.97 6.23 -10.32
N VAL A 90 -5.03 6.92 -9.90
CA VAL A 90 -4.95 8.01 -8.92
C VAL A 90 -4.52 7.49 -7.55
N LEU A 91 -5.13 6.41 -7.06
CA LEU A 91 -4.82 5.86 -5.74
C LEU A 91 -3.43 5.23 -5.68
N SER A 92 -2.96 4.61 -6.77
CA SER A 92 -1.58 4.12 -6.86
C SER A 92 -0.56 5.25 -6.79
N ALA A 93 -0.78 6.35 -7.53
CA ALA A 93 0.09 7.52 -7.46
C ALA A 93 0.10 8.14 -6.06
N TYR A 94 -1.06 8.30 -5.43
CA TYR A 94 -1.15 8.81 -4.05
C TYR A 94 -0.40 7.93 -3.05
N GLY A 95 -0.45 6.61 -3.20
CA GLY A 95 0.30 5.70 -2.34
C GLY A 95 1.82 5.90 -2.44
N GLN A 96 2.34 6.03 -3.66
CA GLN A 96 3.77 6.25 -3.90
C GLN A 96 4.24 7.61 -3.37
N ILE A 97 3.49 8.68 -3.69
CA ILE A 97 3.78 10.04 -3.20
C ILE A 97 3.77 10.06 -1.67
N TYR A 98 2.73 9.47 -1.08
CA TYR A 98 2.62 9.41 0.37
C TYR A 98 3.81 8.67 0.98
N ASN A 99 4.22 7.52 0.43
CA ASN A 99 5.36 6.76 0.95
C ASN A 99 6.68 7.54 0.85
N LEU A 100 6.89 8.29 -0.23
CA LEU A 100 8.10 9.07 -0.45
C LEU A 100 8.27 10.17 0.61
N PHE A 101 7.19 10.89 0.91
CA PHE A 101 7.24 12.05 1.82
C PHE A 101 6.91 11.71 3.27
N ASN A 102 6.25 10.58 3.54
CA ASN A 102 5.90 10.17 4.90
C ASN A 102 7.07 9.44 5.58
N THR A 103 8.07 10.21 6.00
CA THR A 103 9.16 9.75 6.85
C THR A 103 8.62 9.37 8.24
N ARG A 104 9.11 8.26 8.82
CA ARG A 104 8.60 7.62 10.05
C ARG A 104 8.19 8.60 11.17
N ARG A 105 7.11 8.24 11.89
CA ARG A 105 6.42 9.06 12.90
C ARG A 105 7.11 9.12 14.29
N HIS A 106 8.20 8.39 14.50
CA HIS A 106 8.96 8.46 15.75
C HIS A 106 9.75 9.77 15.85
N PRO A 107 10.06 10.27 17.07
CA PRO A 107 10.86 11.48 17.26
C PRO A 107 12.21 11.33 16.55
N THR A 108 12.41 12.12 15.51
CA THR A 108 13.66 12.20 14.74
C THR A 108 14.26 13.57 14.98
N SER A 109 15.60 13.63 14.99
CA SER A 109 16.26 14.93 15.06
C SER A 109 15.85 15.81 13.88
N ARG A 110 15.80 17.13 14.09
CA ARG A 110 15.50 18.09 13.02
C ARG A 110 16.46 17.94 11.84
N LYS A 111 17.73 17.62 12.11
CA LYS A 111 18.76 17.37 11.08
C LYS A 111 18.41 16.15 10.23
N THR A 112 18.04 15.03 10.86
CA THR A 112 17.62 13.81 10.16
C THR A 112 16.36 14.04 9.33
N MET A 113 15.38 14.76 9.87
CA MET A 113 14.16 15.10 9.12
C MET A 113 14.47 15.94 7.88
N LYS A 114 15.35 16.96 7.99
CA LYS A 114 15.77 17.79 6.86
C LYS A 114 16.49 16.95 5.79
N PHE A 115 17.39 16.07 6.20
CA PHE A 115 18.09 15.17 5.31
C PHE A 115 17.13 14.24 4.54
N LEU A 116 16.21 13.57 5.24
CA LEU A 116 15.21 12.69 4.60
C LEU A 116 14.28 13.46 3.67
N ARG A 117 13.88 14.68 4.03
CA ARG A 117 13.10 15.56 3.15
C ARG A 117 13.85 15.94 1.89
N ASN A 118 15.13 16.30 2.00
CA ASN A 118 15.94 16.62 0.83
C ASN A 118 16.08 15.40 -0.10
N LEU A 119 16.33 14.21 0.46
CA LEU A 119 16.35 12.96 -0.34
C LEU A 119 15.02 12.66 -1.03
N ALA A 120 13.90 12.88 -0.33
CA ALA A 120 12.58 12.70 -0.91
C ALA A 120 12.31 13.71 -2.04
N MET A 121 12.73 14.96 -1.87
CA MET A 121 12.64 15.99 -2.92
C MET A 121 13.51 15.65 -4.13
N THR A 122 14.76 15.23 -3.94
CA THR A 122 15.61 14.81 -5.06
C THR A 122 14.99 13.65 -5.85
N SER A 123 14.45 12.64 -5.15
CA SER A 123 13.73 11.54 -5.80
C SER A 123 12.50 12.02 -6.58
N TRP A 124 11.78 13.00 -6.02
CA TRP A 124 10.62 13.62 -6.66
C TRP A 124 11.00 14.39 -7.92
N ASP A 125 12.06 15.19 -7.86
CA ASP A 125 12.55 15.98 -8.99
C ASP A 125 13.02 15.05 -10.12
N ILE A 126 13.73 13.96 -9.80
CA ILE A 126 14.11 12.94 -10.80
C ILE A 126 12.88 12.32 -11.44
N ALA A 127 11.88 11.92 -10.64
CA ALA A 127 10.67 11.29 -11.16
C ALA A 127 9.78 12.24 -11.99
N THR A 128 9.87 13.55 -11.79
CA THR A 128 9.04 14.56 -12.46
C THR A 128 9.75 15.38 -13.54
N SER A 129 11.09 15.38 -13.56
CA SER A 129 11.92 16.11 -14.54
C SER A 129 11.85 15.54 -15.96
N THR A 130 11.26 14.36 -16.16
CA THR A 130 10.98 13.84 -17.51
C THR A 130 9.72 14.48 -18.07
N GLY A 131 9.87 15.72 -18.53
CA GLY A 131 8.77 16.54 -19.00
C GLY A 131 9.14 17.80 -19.80
N THR A 132 10.35 17.90 -20.38
CA THR A 132 10.51 18.68 -21.62
C THR A 132 10.19 17.73 -22.78
N ARG A 133 8.93 17.79 -23.23
CA ARG A 133 8.58 17.41 -24.60
C ARG A 133 9.06 18.49 -25.55
#